data_AF-A0A7X2TRQ3-F1
#
_entry.id   AF-A0A7X2TRQ3-F1
#
_cell.length_a   1.000
_cell.length_b   1.000
_cell.length_c   1.000
_cell.angle_alpha   90.00
_cell.angle_beta   90.00
_cell.angle_gamma   90.00
#
_symmetry.space_group_name_H-M   'P 1'
#
loop_
_entity.id
_entity.type
_entity.pdbx_description
1 polymer ?
#
loop_
_entity_poly.entity_id
_entity_poly.type
_entity_poly.pdbx_seq_one_letter_code
_entity_poly.pdbx_strand_id
1 'polypeptide(L)'
;MTLTNIDKAHLKFAATLGYIDSDDFAHLKQRWARYNEQEHEFGPEYLSLEAYLEMEKTSFMLFYARNNAKAITDEEIIKYYNSNLDLFTRADGDSFELPELVEIIKKRIREEEYLDNVKRILLQYEEQ
;
A
#
# COMPACT_ATOMS: atom_id res chain seq x y z
N MET A 1 -20.66 -1.81 8.20
CA MET A 1 -19.33 -2.38 7.91
C MET A 1 -18.79 -3.16 9.10
N THR A 2 -18.14 -4.29 8.86
CA THR A 2 -17.30 -5.01 9.84
C THR A 2 -15.91 -5.14 9.26
N LEU A 3 -14.86 -4.88 10.04
CA LEU A 3 -13.48 -5.02 9.58
C LEU A 3 -13.12 -6.50 9.41
N THR A 4 -12.67 -6.87 8.22
CA THR A 4 -12.06 -8.17 7.94
C THR A 4 -10.69 -8.29 8.62
N ASN A 5 -10.14 -9.50 8.71
CA ASN A 5 -8.80 -9.68 9.29
C ASN A 5 -7.71 -9.01 8.46
N ILE A 6 -7.86 -8.95 7.13
CA ILE A 6 -6.94 -8.21 6.27
C ILE A 6 -7.03 -6.70 6.51
N ASP A 7 -8.23 -6.15 6.75
CA ASP A 7 -8.40 -4.74 7.14
C ASP A 7 -7.66 -4.42 8.42
N LYS A 8 -7.83 -5.28 9.45
CA LYS A 8 -7.15 -5.14 10.73
C LYS A 8 -5.63 -5.22 10.57
N ALA A 9 -5.13 -6.12 9.71
CA ALA A 9 -3.69 -6.25 9.47
C ALA A 9 -3.09 -4.99 8.84
N HIS A 10 -3.77 -4.38 7.86
CA HIS A 10 -3.35 -3.10 7.29
C HIS A 10 -3.31 -1.98 8.34
N LEU A 11 -4.39 -1.84 9.12
CA LEU A 11 -4.48 -0.82 10.17
C LEU A 11 -3.39 -1.04 11.24
N LYS A 12 -3.17 -2.29 11.65
CA LYS A 12 -2.13 -2.66 12.62
C LYS A 12 -0.74 -2.29 12.13
N PHE A 13 -0.45 -2.60 10.87
CA PHE A 13 0.86 -2.27 10.32
C PHE A 13 1.05 -0.76 10.20
N ALA A 14 0.03 -0.03 9.72
CA ALA A 14 0.07 1.43 9.64
C ALA A 14 0.27 2.09 11.01
N ALA A 15 -0.38 1.61 12.06
CA ALA A 15 -0.18 2.10 13.42
C ALA A 15 1.25 1.79 13.94
N THR A 16 1.77 0.59 13.63
CA THR A 16 3.15 0.20 13.99
C THR A 16 4.19 1.11 13.32
N LEU A 17 3.91 1.58 12.10
CA LEU A 17 4.73 2.54 11.36
C LEU A 17 4.52 4.00 11.81
N GLY A 18 3.55 4.26 12.70
CA GLY A 18 3.21 5.59 13.18
C GLY A 18 2.45 6.45 12.17
N TYR A 19 1.81 5.85 11.16
CA TYR A 19 1.02 6.60 10.16
C TYR A 19 -0.36 7.00 10.69
N ILE A 20 -0.85 6.25 11.68
CA ILE A 20 -2.10 6.49 12.40
C ILE A 20 -1.87 6.20 13.88
N ASP A 21 -2.64 6.84 14.76
CA ASP A 21 -2.47 6.70 16.21
C ASP A 21 -2.94 5.35 16.76
N SER A 22 -3.94 4.73 16.13
CA SER A 22 -4.54 3.46 16.56
C SER A 22 -5.14 2.69 15.39
N ASP A 23 -5.07 1.36 15.48
CA ASP A 23 -5.65 0.40 14.54
C ASP A 23 -7.12 0.03 14.85
N ASP A 24 -7.72 0.63 15.88
CA ASP A 24 -9.11 0.34 16.26
C ASP A 24 -10.16 1.00 15.32
N PHE A 25 -11.35 0.40 15.31
CA PHE A 25 -12.45 0.84 14.47
C PHE A 25 -13.02 2.22 14.85
N ALA A 26 -12.83 2.66 16.09
CA ALA A 26 -13.32 3.97 16.52
C ALA A 26 -12.46 5.10 15.93
N HIS A 27 -11.14 4.94 15.94
CA HIS A 27 -10.20 5.88 15.32
C HIS A 27 -10.35 5.90 13.79
N LEU A 28 -10.60 4.75 13.14
CA LEU A 28 -10.96 4.72 11.72
C LEU A 28 -12.18 5.62 11.44
N LYS A 29 -13.27 5.45 12.21
CA LYS A 29 -14.49 6.26 12.03
C LYS A 29 -14.25 7.75 12.29
N GLN A 30 -13.38 8.11 13.22
CA GLN A 30 -13.03 9.51 13.48
C GLN A 30 -12.30 10.13 12.29
N ARG A 31 -11.30 9.44 11.72
CA ARG A 31 -10.58 9.92 10.53
C ARG A 31 -11.51 10.01 9.31
N TRP A 32 -12.38 9.02 9.13
CA TRP A 32 -13.43 9.02 8.10
C TRP A 32 -14.40 10.20 8.24
N ALA A 33 -14.93 10.44 9.45
CA ALA A 33 -15.83 11.56 9.71
C ALA A 33 -15.13 12.90 9.43
N ARG A 34 -13.88 13.06 9.91
CA ARG A 34 -13.07 14.24 9.63
C ARG A 34 -12.84 14.46 8.14
N TYR A 35 -12.59 13.41 7.38
CA TYR A 35 -12.45 13.52 5.92
C TYR A 35 -13.75 14.02 5.28
N ASN A 36 -14.89 13.43 5.61
CA ASN A 36 -16.18 13.82 5.00
C ASN A 36 -16.75 15.16 5.50
N GLU A 37 -16.25 15.69 6.61
CA GLU A 37 -16.60 17.04 7.10
C GLU A 37 -15.78 18.15 6.44
N GLN A 38 -14.67 17.80 5.79
CA GLN A 38 -13.80 18.77 5.11
C GLN A 38 -14.34 19.11 3.72
N GLU A 39 -14.22 20.37 3.32
CA GLU A 39 -14.38 20.76 1.93
C GLU A 39 -13.14 20.32 1.13
N HIS A 40 -13.37 19.56 0.06
CA HIS A 40 -12.30 19.06 -0.81
C HIS A 40 -12.27 19.86 -2.11
N GLU A 41 -11.12 20.43 -2.46
CA GLU A 41 -10.91 21.06 -3.78
C GLU A 41 -10.83 20.01 -4.91
N PHE A 42 -10.39 18.79 -4.58
CA PHE A 42 -10.22 17.67 -5.51
C PHE A 42 -10.65 16.35 -4.88
N GLY A 43 -11.16 15.44 -5.72
CA GLY A 43 -11.66 14.14 -5.28
C GLY A 43 -13.12 14.18 -4.81
N PRO A 44 -13.64 13.06 -4.30
CA PRO A 44 -15.03 12.98 -3.85
C PRO A 44 -15.27 13.83 -2.60
N GLU A 45 -16.35 14.62 -2.60
CA GLU A 45 -16.80 15.36 -1.40
C GLU A 45 -17.22 14.42 -0.25
N TYR A 46 -17.57 13.18 -0.59
CA TYR A 46 -17.95 12.16 0.38
C TYR A 46 -17.47 10.77 -0.06
N LEU A 47 -16.95 10.01 0.91
CA LEU A 47 -16.66 8.58 0.76
C LEU A 47 -17.48 7.76 1.76
N SER A 48 -17.97 6.59 1.32
CA SER A 48 -18.45 5.59 2.28
C SER A 48 -17.29 5.13 3.17
N LEU A 49 -17.61 4.53 4.32
CA LEU A 49 -16.57 4.04 5.23
C LEU A 49 -15.67 2.99 4.57
N GLU A 50 -16.26 2.13 3.73
CA GLU A 50 -15.54 1.12 2.95
C GLU A 50 -14.59 1.77 1.94
N ALA A 51 -15.08 2.74 1.14
CA ALA A 51 -14.27 3.42 0.15
C ALA A 51 -13.13 4.24 0.80
N TYR A 52 -13.42 4.87 1.94
CA TYR A 52 -12.41 5.58 2.72
C TYR A 52 -11.32 4.63 3.25
N LEU A 53 -11.69 3.45 3.75
CA LEU A 53 -10.72 2.47 4.22
C LEU A 53 -9.80 2.00 3.08
N GLU A 54 -10.33 1.74 1.88
CA GLU A 54 -9.50 1.38 0.72
C GLU A 54 -8.54 2.50 0.31
N MET A 55 -9.00 3.76 0.38
CA MET A 55 -8.16 4.93 0.16
C MET A 55 -7.03 5.02 1.20
N GLU A 56 -7.33 4.80 2.48
CA GLU A 56 -6.32 4.78 3.54
C GLU A 56 -5.30 3.67 3.33
N LYS A 57 -5.73 2.42 3.05
CA LYS A 57 -4.82 1.30 2.75
C LYS A 57 -3.88 1.62 1.59
N THR A 58 -4.40 2.21 0.52
CA THR A 58 -3.61 2.64 -0.63
C THR A 58 -2.60 3.72 -0.21
N SER A 59 -3.04 4.69 0.59
CA SER A 59 -2.19 5.77 1.11
C SER A 59 -1.06 5.23 1.99
N PHE A 60 -1.34 4.28 2.89
CA PHE A 60 -0.33 3.66 3.74
C PHE A 60 0.75 2.93 2.92
N MET A 61 0.34 2.13 1.93
CA MET A 61 1.26 1.43 1.05
C MET A 61 2.13 2.40 0.24
N LEU A 62 1.54 3.44 -0.35
CA LEU A 62 2.28 4.44 -1.11
C LEU A 62 3.22 5.26 -0.22
N PHE A 63 2.79 5.60 0.99
CA PHE A 63 3.63 6.31 1.94
C PHE A 63 4.81 5.44 2.40
N TYR A 64 4.61 4.15 2.62
CA TYR A 64 5.70 3.20 2.87
C TYR A 64 6.66 3.12 1.67
N ALA A 65 6.14 2.92 0.46
CA ALA A 65 6.97 2.78 -0.74
C ALA A 65 7.79 4.05 -1.07
N ARG A 66 7.28 5.22 -0.69
CA ARG A 66 7.97 6.50 -0.88
C ARG A 66 9.04 6.77 0.19
N ASN A 67 8.75 6.45 1.45
CA ASN A 67 9.60 6.85 2.58
C ASN A 67 10.52 5.73 3.09
N ASN A 68 10.32 4.48 2.70
CA ASN A 68 11.21 3.40 3.09
C ASN A 68 12.60 3.62 2.46
N ALA A 69 13.56 3.94 3.32
CA ALA A 69 14.93 4.28 2.97
C ALA A 69 15.80 3.07 2.66
N LYS A 70 15.25 1.84 2.71
CA LYS A 70 15.98 0.63 2.33
C LYS A 70 16.50 0.79 0.90
N ALA A 71 17.82 0.76 0.77
CA ALA A 71 18.49 0.74 -0.51
C ALA A 71 18.14 -0.56 -1.23
N ILE A 72 17.72 -0.43 -2.49
CA ILE A 72 17.47 -1.55 -3.38
C ILE A 72 18.66 -1.61 -4.33
N THR A 73 19.31 -2.77 -4.40
CA THR A 73 20.52 -2.97 -5.21
C THR A 73 20.17 -3.16 -6.68
N ASP A 74 21.14 -2.92 -7.56
CA ASP A 74 20.99 -3.21 -9.00
C ASP A 74 20.70 -4.70 -9.25
N GLU A 75 21.27 -5.59 -8.43
CA GLU A 75 21.02 -7.03 -8.49
C GLU A 75 19.54 -7.36 -8.17
N GLU A 76 18.96 -6.71 -7.15
CA GLU A 76 17.53 -6.85 -6.83
C GLU A 76 16.65 -6.33 -7.97
N ILE A 77 17.02 -5.21 -8.60
CA ILE A 77 16.29 -4.61 -9.72
C ILE A 77 16.33 -5.53 -10.95
N ILE A 78 17.51 -6.02 -11.32
CA ILE A 78 17.70 -6.94 -12.45
C ILE A 78 16.93 -8.24 -12.21
N LYS A 79 17.01 -8.79 -10.99
CA LYS A 79 16.28 -9.99 -10.62
C LYS A 79 14.77 -9.78 -10.74
N TYR A 80 14.25 -8.66 -10.25
CA TYR A 80 12.83 -8.33 -10.34
C TYR A 80 12.39 -8.21 -11.80
N TYR A 81 13.14 -7.47 -12.63
CA TYR A 81 12.83 -7.30 -14.05
C TYR A 81 12.74 -8.65 -14.78
N ASN A 82 13.77 -9.48 -14.65
CA ASN A 82 13.83 -10.78 -15.31
C ASN A 82 12.76 -11.76 -14.83
N SER A 83 12.32 -11.65 -13.58
CA SER A 83 11.29 -12.52 -13.00
C SER A 83 9.86 -12.09 -13.36
N ASN A 84 9.68 -10.86 -13.86
CA ASN A 84 8.36 -10.25 -14.11
C ASN A 84 8.30 -9.59 -15.51
N LEU A 85 8.95 -10.20 -16.52
CA LEU A 85 9.03 -9.63 -17.87
C LEU A 85 7.65 -9.38 -18.50
N ASP A 86 6.65 -10.18 -18.14
CA ASP A 86 5.26 -10.05 -18.57
C ASP A 86 4.59 -8.76 -18.10
N LEU A 87 5.05 -8.18 -16.98
CA LEU A 87 4.55 -6.89 -16.48
C LEU A 87 5.15 -5.69 -17.25
N PHE A 88 6.18 -5.93 -18.06
CA PHE A 88 6.98 -4.89 -18.71
C PHE A 88 6.91 -4.92 -20.24
N THR A 89 5.97 -5.68 -20.80
CA THR A 89 5.64 -5.64 -22.23
C THR A 89 4.63 -4.54 -22.53
N ARG A 90 4.85 -3.79 -23.61
CA ARG A 90 3.92 -2.81 -24.17
C ARG A 90 2.82 -3.50 -24.97
N ALA A 91 1.83 -2.71 -25.38
CA ALA A 91 0.67 -3.19 -26.13
C ALA A 91 1.04 -3.93 -27.44
N ASP A 92 2.10 -3.49 -28.12
CA ASP A 92 2.57 -4.08 -29.39
C ASP A 92 3.53 -5.26 -29.19
N GLY A 93 3.82 -5.64 -27.94
CA GLY A 93 4.63 -6.80 -27.57
C GLY A 93 6.13 -6.53 -27.39
N ASP A 94 6.62 -5.30 -27.61
CA ASP A 94 7.97 -4.90 -27.24
C ASP A 94 8.10 -4.65 -25.73
N SER A 95 9.25 -4.93 -25.14
CA SER A 95 9.50 -4.68 -23.72
C SER A 95 10.06 -3.27 -23.48
N PHE A 96 9.71 -2.67 -22.35
CA PHE A 96 10.41 -1.49 -21.84
C PHE A 96 11.87 -1.83 -21.51
N GLU A 97 12.78 -0.89 -21.73
CA GLU A 97 14.18 -1.08 -21.38
C GLU A 97 14.39 -0.90 -19.87
N LEU A 98 15.28 -1.70 -19.27
CA LEU A 98 15.50 -1.71 -17.82
C LEU A 98 15.75 -0.30 -17.22
N PRO A 99 16.58 0.58 -17.82
CA PRO A 99 16.80 1.93 -17.29
C PRO A 99 15.52 2.79 -17.19
N GLU A 100 14.52 2.55 -18.04
CA GLU A 100 13.23 3.26 -18.00
C GLU A 100 12.39 2.85 -16.78
N LEU A 101 12.64 1.66 -16.24
CA LEU A 101 11.82 1.02 -15.22
C LEU A 101 12.42 1.06 -13.82
N VAL A 102 13.67 1.51 -13.66
CA VAL A 102 14.41 1.45 -12.37
C VAL A 102 13.58 1.95 -11.19
N GLU A 103 13.01 3.15 -11.28
CA GLU A 103 12.23 3.73 -10.17
C GLU A 103 10.86 3.06 -9.99
N ILE A 104 10.26 2.53 -11.07
CA ILE A 104 9.02 1.77 -11.02
C ILE A 104 9.25 0.44 -10.31
N ILE A 105 10.32 -0.28 -10.66
CA ILE A 105 10.71 -1.55 -10.02
C ILE A 105 11.03 -1.32 -8.55
N LYS A 106 11.80 -0.29 -8.20
CA LYS A 106 12.07 0.06 -6.80
C LYS A 106 10.77 0.31 -6.02
N LYS A 107 9.84 1.06 -6.61
CA LYS A 107 8.52 1.28 -6.02
C LYS A 107 7.78 -0.03 -5.81
N ARG A 108 7.71 -0.90 -6.82
CA ARG A 108 7.04 -2.21 -6.75
C ARG A 108 7.61 -3.10 -5.65
N ILE A 109 8.94 -3.22 -5.56
CA ILE A 109 9.60 -3.99 -4.50
C ILE A 109 9.18 -3.50 -3.11
N ARG A 110 9.09 -2.18 -2.89
CA ARG A 110 8.66 -1.64 -1.59
C ARG A 110 7.16 -1.82 -1.33
N GLU A 111 6.33 -1.78 -2.37
CA GLU A 111 4.90 -2.11 -2.25
C GLU A 111 4.71 -3.58 -1.87
N GLU A 112 5.45 -4.49 -2.50
CA GLU A 112 5.46 -5.91 -2.15
C GLU A 112 5.98 -6.14 -0.73
N GLU A 113 7.05 -5.46 -0.31
CA GLU A 113 7.56 -5.53 1.07
C GLU A 113 6.51 -5.04 2.08
N TYR A 114 5.74 -4.00 1.75
CA TYR A 114 4.61 -3.56 2.57
C TYR A 114 3.55 -4.67 2.69
N LEU A 115 3.13 -5.25 1.57
CA LEU A 115 2.11 -6.31 1.55
C LEU A 115 2.58 -7.58 2.27
N ASP A 116 3.85 -7.95 2.16
CA ASP A 116 4.45 -9.07 2.90
C ASP A 116 4.40 -8.84 4.41
N ASN A 117 4.64 -7.63 4.88
CA ASN A 117 4.53 -7.30 6.30
C ASN A 117 3.07 -7.33 6.78
N VAL A 118 2.12 -6.85 5.97
CA VAL A 118 0.68 -7.00 6.26
C VAL A 118 0.31 -8.48 6.35
N LYS A 119 0.78 -9.31 5.40
CA LYS A 119 0.53 -10.76 5.39
C LYS A 119 1.08 -11.45 6.63
N ARG A 120 2.28 -11.06 7.11
CA ARG A 120 2.83 -11.58 8.37
C ARG A 120 1.93 -11.30 9.57
N ILE A 121 1.34 -10.11 9.64
CA ILE A 121 0.37 -9.76 10.69
C ILE A 121 -0.94 -10.53 10.50
N LEU A 122 -1.42 -10.68 9.27
CA LEU A 122 -2.63 -11.45 8.97
C LEU A 122 -2.53 -12.89 9.48
N LEU A 123 -1.39 -13.56 9.25
CA LEU A 123 -1.16 -14.94 9.72
C LEU A 123 -1.29 -15.04 11.26
N GLN A 124 -0.87 -14.02 12.01
CA GLN A 124 -1.01 -14.00 13.48
C GLN A 124 -2.47 -13.93 13.93
N TYR A 125 -3.38 -13.40 13.12
CA TYR A 125 -4.82 -13.39 13.42
C TYR A 125 -5.52 -14.69 13.05
N GLU A 126 -4.97 -15.47 12.12
CA GLU A 126 -5.53 -16.76 11.71
C GLU A 126 -5.09 -17.92 12.62
N GLU A 127 -4.00 -17.73 13.37
CA GLU A 127 -3.50 -18.66 14.38
C GLU A 127 -4.21 -18.54 15.75
N GLN A 128 -5.18 -17.61 15.89
CA GLN A 128 -5.95 -17.34 17.12
C GLN A 128 -7.39 -17.87 17.03
#